data_AF-A0A1C6UU68-F1
#
_entry.id   AF-A0A1C6UU68-F1
#
_cell.length_a   1.000
_cell.length_b   1.000
_cell.length_c   1.000
_cell.angle_alpha   90.00
_cell.angle_beta   90.00
_cell.angle_gamma   90.00
#
_symmetry.space_group_name_H-M   'P 1'
#
loop_
_entity.id
_entity.type
_entity.pdbx_description
1 polymer ?
#
loop_
_entity_poly.entity_id
_entity_poly.type
_entity_poly.pdbx_seq_one_letter_code
_entity_poly.pdbx_strand_id
1 'polypeptide(L)'
;MESLRALAARLDQASETMTAVSRTVTAGDPPQAAFGADAPGRPGEIGRALHRQWIAATGDRAREAHVAAQRLATAAAAVRAAADHYADVDRSVRHRLAGEA
;
A
#
# COMPACT_ATOMS: atom_id res chain seq x y z
N MET A 1 -19.21 -16.35 5.01
CA MET A 1 -19.00 -14.89 4.85
C MET A 1 -17.88 -14.30 5.69
N GLU A 2 -17.68 -14.81 6.91
CA GLU A 2 -16.64 -14.34 7.83
C GLU A 2 -15.20 -14.42 7.25
N SER A 3 -14.89 -15.47 6.48
CA SER A 3 -13.61 -15.60 5.78
C SER A 3 -13.34 -14.47 4.78
N LEU A 4 -14.34 -14.03 4.00
CA LEU A 4 -14.21 -12.90 3.08
C LEU A 4 -14.03 -11.59 3.84
N ARG A 5 -14.76 -11.39 4.95
CA ARG A 5 -14.61 -10.21 5.80
C ARG A 5 -13.22 -10.16 6.45
N ALA A 6 -12.72 -11.29 6.92
CA ALA A 6 -11.36 -11.41 7.47
C ALA A 6 -10.29 -11.12 6.40
N LEU A 7 -10.48 -11.61 5.17
CA LEU A 7 -9.59 -11.29 4.05
C LEU A 7 -9.59 -9.79 3.73
N ALA A 8 -10.77 -9.17 3.65
CA ALA A 8 -10.88 -7.73 3.40
C ALA A 8 -10.15 -6.91 4.48
N ALA A 9 -10.32 -7.27 5.76
CA ALA A 9 -9.62 -6.62 6.88
C ALA A 9 -8.09 -6.76 6.77
N ARG A 10 -7.59 -7.94 6.39
CA ARG A 10 -6.14 -8.14 6.16
C ARG A 10 -5.61 -7.32 4.99
N LEU A 11 -6.40 -7.14 3.93
CA LEU A 11 -6.04 -6.29 2.80
C LEU A 11 -6.00 -4.81 3.19
N ASP A 12 -6.93 -4.34 4.03
CA ASP A 12 -6.88 -2.98 4.57
C ASP A 12 -5.63 -2.77 5.45
N GLN A 13 -5.32 -3.70 6.35
CA GLN A 13 -4.10 -3.62 7.17
C GLN A 13 -2.83 -3.58 6.31
N ALA A 14 -2.79 -4.37 5.23
CA ALA A 14 -1.68 -4.34 4.29
C ALA A 14 -1.61 -2.99 3.55
N SER A 15 -2.74 -2.43 3.15
CA SER A 15 -2.83 -1.09 2.54
C SER A 15 -2.33 0.01 3.49
N GLU A 16 -2.73 -0.03 4.76
CA GLU A 16 -2.27 0.90 5.78
C GLU A 16 -0.75 0.79 5.99
N THR A 17 -0.24 -0.43 6.05
CA THR A 17 1.21 -0.69 6.14
C THR A 17 1.96 -0.10 4.95
N MET A 18 1.47 -0.32 3.73
CA MET A 18 2.08 0.23 2.52
C MET A 18 2.00 1.77 2.47
N THR A 19 0.92 2.36 2.99
CA THR A 19 0.77 3.82 3.14
C THR A 19 1.70 4.40 4.21
N ALA A 20 2.00 3.63 5.26
CA ALA A 20 3.01 4.02 6.23
C ALA A 20 4.40 4.00 5.58
N VAL A 21 4.75 2.89 4.89
CA VAL A 21 6.03 2.75 4.17
C VAL A 21 6.23 3.86 3.13
N SER A 22 5.20 4.23 2.37
CA SER A 22 5.31 5.29 1.37
C SER A 22 5.69 6.65 1.96
N ARG A 23 5.37 6.88 3.24
CA ARG A 23 5.71 8.12 3.97
C ARG A 23 7.03 8.01 4.70
N THR A 24 7.37 6.84 5.23
CA THR A 24 8.57 6.66 6.06
C THR A 24 9.84 6.42 5.26
N VAL A 25 9.74 5.84 4.06
CA VAL A 25 10.92 5.50 3.26
C VAL A 25 11.77 6.71 2.88
N THR A 26 11.16 7.88 2.69
CA THR A 26 11.87 9.14 2.41
C THR A 26 12.16 9.96 3.67
N ALA A 27 11.50 9.66 4.80
CA ALA A 27 11.65 10.45 6.02
C ALA A 27 13.03 10.31 6.68
N GLY A 28 13.72 9.19 6.40
CA GLY A 28 15.07 8.90 6.88
C GLY A 28 16.17 9.11 5.85
N ASP A 29 15.90 9.83 4.75
CA ASP A 29 16.88 10.00 3.68
C ASP A 29 18.16 10.68 4.22
N PRO A 30 19.35 10.07 4.06
CA PRO A 30 20.59 10.64 4.54
C PRO A 30 20.92 11.95 3.81
N PRO A 31 21.50 12.93 4.51
CA PRO A 31 21.87 14.19 3.89
C PRO A 31 22.94 13.98 2.82
N GLN A 32 23.02 14.89 1.83
CA GLN A 32 24.02 14.83 0.76
C GLN A 32 25.47 14.69 1.27
N ALA A 33 25.77 15.26 2.45
CA ALA A 33 27.08 15.18 3.10
C ALA A 33 27.48 13.73 3.43
N ALA A 34 26.51 12.86 3.75
CA ALA A 34 26.76 11.43 4.00
C ALA A 34 27.25 10.69 2.74
N PHE A 35 27.04 11.27 1.55
CA PHE A 35 27.56 10.77 0.28
C PHE A 35 28.88 11.43 -0.13
N GLY A 36 29.49 12.28 0.72
CA GLY A 36 30.72 13.00 0.39
C GLY A 36 30.52 14.12 -0.64
N ALA A 37 29.29 14.62 -0.80
CA ALA A 37 28.94 15.67 -1.76
C ALA A 37 29.74 16.98 -1.58
N ASP A 38 30.26 17.22 -0.37
CA ASP A 38 31.04 18.41 0.00
C ASP A 38 32.54 18.27 -0.31
N ALA A 39 33.00 17.09 -0.75
CA ALA A 39 34.39 16.89 -1.13
C ALA A 39 34.75 17.70 -2.40
N PRO A 40 36.00 18.20 -2.52
CA PRO A 40 36.41 18.93 -3.71
C PRO A 40 36.57 18.00 -4.93
N GLY A 41 36.39 18.56 -6.13
CA GLY A 41 36.65 17.89 -7.40
C GLY A 41 35.76 16.67 -7.66
N ARG A 42 36.34 15.64 -8.28
CA ARG A 42 35.63 14.44 -8.74
C ARG A 42 34.90 13.68 -7.63
N PRO A 43 35.49 13.46 -6.43
CA PRO A 43 34.76 12.81 -5.33
C PRO A 43 33.45 13.51 -4.96
N GLY A 44 33.41 14.85 -4.90
CA GLY A 44 32.17 15.58 -4.60
C GLY A 44 31.15 15.51 -5.71
N GLU A 45 31.58 15.48 -6.98
CA GLU A 45 30.68 15.26 -8.11
C GLU A 45 30.01 13.88 -8.04
N ILE A 46 30.79 12.85 -7.72
CA ILE A 46 30.29 11.48 -7.51
C ILE A 46 29.32 11.45 -6.33
N GLY A 47 29.66 12.08 -5.21
CA GLY A 47 28.80 12.15 -4.03
C GLY A 47 27.46 12.83 -4.32
N ARG A 48 27.45 13.95 -5.05
CA ARG A 48 26.22 14.62 -5.50
C ARG A 48 25.42 13.75 -6.46
N ALA A 49 26.07 13.02 -7.37
CA ALA A 49 25.39 12.11 -8.29
C ALA A 49 24.74 10.95 -7.54
N LEU A 50 25.45 10.35 -6.59
CA LEU A 50 24.95 9.26 -5.77
C LEU A 50 23.78 9.69 -4.87
N HIS A 51 23.87 10.87 -4.25
CA HIS A 51 22.75 11.44 -3.49
C HIS A 51 21.51 11.67 -4.37
N ARG A 52 21.67 12.23 -5.59
CA ARG A 52 20.54 12.37 -6.52
C ARG A 52 19.92 11.03 -6.89
N GLN A 53 20.74 10.02 -7.15
CA GLN A 53 20.26 8.67 -7.46
C GLN A 53 19.53 8.04 -6.27
N TRP A 54 20.02 8.25 -5.05
CA TRP A 54 19.36 7.82 -3.83
C TRP A 54 17.96 8.43 -3.69
N ILE A 55 17.86 9.77 -3.75
CA ILE A 55 16.57 10.48 -3.63
C ILE A 55 15.59 10.06 -4.73
N ALA A 56 16.08 9.86 -5.95
CA ALA A 56 15.24 9.37 -7.04
C ALA A 56 14.69 7.97 -6.73
N ALA A 57 15.56 7.04 -6.31
CA ALA A 57 15.19 5.66 -6.03
C ALA A 57 14.25 5.53 -4.81
N THR A 58 14.49 6.27 -3.73
CA THR A 58 13.60 6.25 -2.54
C THR A 58 12.27 6.93 -2.84
N GLY A 59 12.27 8.01 -3.64
CA GLY A 59 11.06 8.65 -4.14
C GLY A 59 10.23 7.75 -5.06
N ASP A 60 10.87 7.00 -5.97
CA ASP A 60 10.21 5.99 -6.79
C ASP A 60 9.60 4.90 -5.91
N ARG A 61 10.35 4.38 -4.94
CA ARG A 61 9.85 3.36 -4.02
C ARG A 61 8.69 3.84 -3.16
N ALA A 62 8.69 5.11 -2.73
CA ALA A 62 7.57 5.74 -2.05
C ALA A 62 6.30 5.76 -2.91
N ARG A 63 6.43 6.15 -4.18
CA ARG A 63 5.31 6.15 -5.14
C ARG A 63 4.78 4.74 -5.40
N GLU A 64 5.67 3.77 -5.61
CA GLU A 64 5.30 2.36 -5.78
C GLU A 64 4.52 1.83 -4.57
N ALA A 65 5.01 2.13 -3.35
CA ALA A 65 4.34 1.74 -2.12
C ALA A 65 2.93 2.36 -2.01
N HIS A 66 2.78 3.63 -2.39
CA HIS A 66 1.48 4.29 -2.39
C HIS A 66 0.51 3.68 -3.41
N VAL A 67 0.96 3.39 -4.63
CA VAL A 67 0.14 2.71 -5.65
C VAL A 67 -0.27 1.30 -5.18
N ALA A 68 0.64 0.56 -4.55
CA ALA A 68 0.34 -0.74 -3.98
C ALA A 68 -0.73 -0.65 -2.89
N ALA A 69 -0.66 0.34 -2.00
CA ALA A 69 -1.68 0.58 -0.99
C ALA A 69 -3.07 0.80 -1.62
N GLN A 70 -3.17 1.68 -2.62
CA GLN A 70 -4.44 1.95 -3.32
C GLN A 70 -5.04 0.69 -3.96
N ARG A 71 -4.19 -0.16 -4.55
CA ARG A 71 -4.63 -1.44 -5.14
C ARG A 71 -5.16 -2.40 -4.07
N LEU A 72 -4.48 -2.49 -2.92
CA LEU A 72 -4.91 -3.31 -1.78
C LEU A 72 -6.25 -2.83 -1.21
N ALA A 73 -6.43 -1.52 -1.01
CA ALA A 73 -7.69 -0.94 -0.55
C ALA A 73 -8.85 -1.21 -1.53
N THR A 74 -8.58 -1.10 -2.83
CA THR A 74 -9.56 -1.42 -3.87
C THR A 74 -9.97 -2.89 -3.83
N ALA A 75 -8.99 -3.79 -3.67
CA ALA A 75 -9.25 -5.22 -3.51
C ALA A 75 -10.07 -5.52 -2.24
N ALA A 76 -9.75 -4.88 -1.12
CA ALA A 76 -10.51 -5.02 0.13
C ALA A 76 -11.98 -4.60 -0.05
N ALA A 77 -12.22 -3.47 -0.74
CA ALA A 77 -13.57 -2.99 -1.06
C ALA A 77 -14.34 -3.98 -1.95
N ALA A 78 -13.70 -4.53 -2.97
CA ALA A 78 -14.31 -5.54 -3.84
C ALA A 78 -14.68 -6.81 -3.08
N VAL A 79 -13.82 -7.28 -2.17
CA VAL A 79 -14.08 -8.46 -1.33
C VAL A 79 -15.25 -8.20 -0.37
N ARG A 80 -15.35 -7.00 0.23
CA ARG A 80 -16.52 -6.62 1.04
C ARG A 80 -17.80 -6.64 0.23
N ALA A 81 -17.80 -6.01 -0.95
CA ALA A 81 -18.97 -5.97 -1.82
C ALA A 81 -19.43 -7.38 -2.22
N ALA A 82 -18.50 -8.26 -2.56
CA ALA A 82 -18.82 -9.67 -2.81
C ALA A 82 -19.41 -10.35 -1.56
N ALA A 83 -18.86 -10.07 -0.38
CA ALA A 83 -19.37 -10.63 0.85
C ALA A 83 -20.81 -10.19 1.15
N ASP A 84 -21.11 -8.90 0.97
CA ASP A 84 -22.44 -8.37 1.21
C ASP A 84 -23.45 -8.95 0.20
N HIS A 85 -23.06 -9.08 -1.07
CA HIS A 85 -23.90 -9.69 -2.10
C HIS A 85 -24.28 -11.14 -1.77
N TYR A 86 -23.32 -11.97 -1.37
CA TYR A 86 -23.61 -13.35 -0.96
C TYR A 86 -24.53 -13.40 0.26
N ALA A 87 -24.31 -12.53 1.26
CA ALA A 87 -25.15 -12.49 2.46
C ALA A 87 -26.60 -12.10 2.13
N ASP A 88 -26.80 -11.19 1.17
CA ASP A 88 -28.12 -10.76 0.72
C ASP A 88 -28.85 -11.86 -0.05
N VAL A 89 -28.16 -12.57 -0.95
CA VAL A 89 -28.70 -13.73 -1.66
C VAL A 89 -29.13 -14.81 -0.67
N ASP A 90 -28.27 -15.16 0.29
CA ASP A 90 -28.56 -16.12 1.36
C ASP A 90 -29.79 -15.73 2.19
N ARG A 91 -29.94 -14.44 2.49
CA ARG A 91 -31.09 -13.92 3.24
C ARG A 91 -32.37 -14.04 2.41
N SER A 92 -32.31 -13.70 1.12
CA SER A 92 -33.46 -13.79 0.21
C SER A 92 -33.93 -15.25 0.04
N VAL A 93 -33.01 -16.19 -0.12
CA VAL A 93 -33.33 -17.62 -0.25
C VAL A 93 -33.97 -18.15 1.04
N ARG A 94 -33.40 -17.82 2.20
CA ARG A 94 -33.98 -18.20 3.50
C ARG A 94 -35.39 -17.65 3.68
N HIS A 95 -35.64 -16.42 3.26
CA HIS A 95 -36.97 -15.82 3.38
C HIS A 95 -38.00 -16.51 2.48
N ARG A 96 -37.61 -16.91 1.25
CA ARG A 96 -38.48 -17.67 0.34
C ARG A 96 -38.80 -19.06 0.90
N LEU A 97 -37.79 -19.80 1.36
CA LEU A 97 -37.99 -21.15 1.92
C LEU A 97 -38.86 -21.14 3.18
N ALA A 98 -38.74 -20.10 4.02
CA ALA A 98 -39.59 -19.94 5.21
C ALA A 98 -41.03 -19.50 4.89
N GLY A 99 -41.29 -18.96 3.70
CA GLY A 99 -42.62 -18.57 3.23
C GLY A 99 -43.32 -19.61 2.34
N GLU A 100 -42.62 -20.67 1.93
CA GLU A 100 -43.14 -21.80 1.15
C GLU A 100 -43.55 -23.01 2.03
N ALA A 101 -43.69 -22.82 3.35
CA ALA A 101 -44.19 -23.79 4.31
C ALA A 101 -45.53 -23.34 4.90
#